data_AF-A0A0J8B529-F1
#
_entry.id   AF-A0A0J8B529-F1
#
_cell.length_a   1.000
_cell.length_b   1.000
_cell.length_c   1.000
_cell.angle_alpha   90.00
_cell.angle_beta   90.00
_cell.angle_gamma   90.00
#
_symmetry.space_group_name_H-M   'P 1'
#
loop_
_entity.id
_entity.type
_entity.pdbx_description
1 polymer ?
#
loop_
_entity_poly.entity_id
_entity_poly.type
_entity_poly.pdbx_seq_one_letter_code
_entity_poly.pdbx_strand_id
1 'polypeptide(L)'
;MNFLMDHSRHKDGSFDDEGEAKFNEFKKLHEKEIQENGIDNLSIDEAYMKVLGHCSGYARDLGKGHPVVDKGGKKGKAELEAEIQQLRGNNNAMQAEIDFLKAESQRKEKEAKEREERLEKKVEVIMTSLGL
;
A
#
# COMPACT_ATOMS: atom_id res chain seq x y z
N MET A 1 -16.16 -7.81 9.68
CA MET A 1 -17.63 -7.73 9.69
C MET A 1 -18.20 -6.45 10.38
N ASN A 2 -17.43 -5.38 10.64
CA ASN A 2 -17.93 -4.27 11.48
C ASN A 2 -18.42 -3.00 10.75
N PHE A 3 -18.37 -2.90 9.42
CA PHE A 3 -18.55 -1.61 8.73
C PHE A 3 -19.85 -1.41 7.93
N LEU A 4 -20.72 -2.41 7.78
CA LEU A 4 -21.76 -2.36 6.75
C LEU A 4 -23.17 -2.78 7.20
N MET A 5 -23.44 -2.70 8.50
CA MET A 5 -24.78 -2.93 9.07
C MET A 5 -25.20 -1.76 9.98
N ASP A 6 -24.96 -0.52 9.56
CA ASP A 6 -25.34 0.68 10.32
C ASP A 6 -26.76 1.18 10.02
N HIS A 7 -27.40 0.70 8.96
CA HIS A 7 -28.77 1.14 8.59
C HIS A 7 -29.88 0.29 9.21
N SER A 8 -29.56 -0.94 9.62
CA SER A 8 -30.46 -1.87 10.31
C SER A 8 -30.23 -1.88 11.82
N ARG A 9 -29.48 -0.89 12.34
CA ARG A 9 -29.26 -0.75 13.78
C ARG A 9 -30.11 0.39 14.33
N HIS A 10 -30.81 0.10 15.41
CA HIS A 10 -31.40 1.12 16.25
C HIS A 10 -30.30 2.02 16.84
N LYS A 11 -30.70 3.21 17.34
CA LYS A 11 -29.76 4.18 17.93
C LYS A 11 -29.00 3.63 19.15
N ASP A 12 -29.49 2.56 19.74
CA ASP A 12 -28.86 1.84 20.85
C ASP A 12 -27.84 0.77 20.40
N GLY A 13 -27.66 0.59 19.08
CA GLY A 13 -26.72 -0.36 18.50
C GLY A 13 -27.27 -1.78 18.35
N SER A 14 -28.51 -2.04 18.75
CA SER A 14 -29.20 -3.31 18.48
C SER A 14 -29.66 -3.39 17.03
N PHE A 15 -29.76 -4.59 16.48
CA PHE A 15 -30.35 -4.81 15.16
C PHE A 15 -31.87 -4.66 15.22
N ASP A 16 -32.48 -4.19 14.14
CA ASP A 16 -33.91 -4.38 13.92
C ASP A 16 -34.23 -5.87 13.64
N ASP A 17 -35.51 -6.24 13.75
CA ASP A 17 -35.96 -7.63 13.61
C ASP A 17 -35.53 -8.26 12.27
N GLU A 18 -35.46 -7.45 11.21
CA GLU A 18 -35.03 -7.89 9.88
C GLU A 18 -33.51 -8.13 9.82
N GLY A 19 -32.72 -7.24 10.42
CA GLY A 19 -31.28 -7.36 10.55
C GLY A 19 -30.88 -8.57 11.39
N GLU A 20 -31.61 -8.84 12.48
CA GLU A 20 -31.41 -10.02 13.31
C GLU A 20 -31.76 -11.31 12.55
N ALA A 21 -32.87 -11.32 11.80
CA ALA A 21 -33.23 -12.46 10.96
C ALA A 21 -32.14 -12.77 9.92
N LYS A 22 -31.65 -11.75 9.21
CA LYS A 22 -30.58 -11.86 8.20
C LYS A 22 -29.27 -12.32 8.81
N PHE A 23 -28.90 -11.80 9.98
CA PHE A 23 -27.71 -12.25 10.70
C PHE A 23 -27.79 -13.73 11.09
N ASN A 24 -28.96 -14.19 11.53
CA ASN A 24 -29.20 -15.61 11.84
C ASN A 24 -29.16 -16.49 10.58
N GLU A 25 -29.59 -15.99 9.42
CA GLU A 25 -29.44 -16.69 8.14
C GLU A 25 -27.97 -16.84 7.72
N PHE A 26 -27.15 -15.81 7.91
CA PHE A 26 -25.70 -15.92 7.67
C PHE A 26 -25.05 -16.98 8.56
N LYS A 27 -25.42 -17.07 9.84
CA LYS A 27 -24.92 -18.12 10.74
C LYS A 27 -25.28 -19.52 10.25
N LYS A 28 -26.54 -19.73 9.86
CA LYS A 28 -27.00 -21.02 9.33
C LYS A 28 -26.29 -21.39 8.04
N LEU A 29 -26.02 -20.43 7.17
CA LEU A 29 -25.29 -20.65 5.93
C LEU A 29 -23.85 -21.10 6.21
N HIS A 30 -23.14 -20.41 7.11
CA HIS A 30 -21.80 -20.76 7.55
C HIS A 30 -21.74 -22.18 8.15
N GLU A 31 -22.65 -22.49 9.08
CA GLU A 31 -22.73 -23.82 9.71
C GLU A 31 -22.98 -24.92 8.68
N LYS A 32 -23.84 -24.67 7.68
CA LYS A 32 -24.13 -25.62 6.60
C LYS A 32 -22.90 -25.87 5.72
N GLU A 33 -22.19 -24.82 5.31
CA GLU A 33 -20.99 -24.95 4.48
C GLU A 33 -19.89 -25.72 5.24
N ILE A 34 -19.73 -25.50 6.55
CA ILE A 34 -18.82 -26.29 7.39
C ILE A 34 -19.26 -27.76 7.47
N GLN A 35 -20.55 -28.04 7.62
CA GLN A 35 -21.05 -29.42 7.71
C GLN A 35 -20.85 -30.19 6.39
N GLU A 36 -21.09 -29.54 5.25
CA GLU A 36 -21.04 -30.18 3.93
C GLU A 36 -19.60 -30.27 3.38
N ASN A 37 -18.80 -29.21 3.55
CA ASN A 37 -17.48 -29.09 2.93
C ASN A 37 -16.31 -29.19 3.93
N GLY A 38 -16.60 -29.28 5.24
CA GLY A 38 -15.61 -29.30 6.33
C GLY A 38 -15.03 -27.93 6.69
N ILE A 39 -15.08 -26.97 5.76
CA ILE A 39 -14.64 -25.59 5.91
C ILE A 39 -15.59 -24.66 5.16
N ASP A 40 -15.84 -23.47 5.69
CA ASP A 40 -16.59 -22.44 4.98
C ASP A 40 -15.68 -21.74 3.96
N ASN A 41 -15.86 -22.10 2.69
CA ASN A 41 -15.13 -21.52 1.56
C ASN A 41 -15.95 -20.44 0.84
N LEU A 42 -17.12 -20.07 1.36
CA LEU A 42 -17.98 -19.13 0.67
C LEU A 42 -17.36 -17.73 0.72
N SER A 43 -17.24 -17.09 -0.44
CA SER A 43 -16.79 -15.70 -0.48
C SER A 43 -17.83 -14.79 0.17
N ILE A 44 -17.37 -13.66 0.71
CA ILE A 44 -18.25 -12.67 1.36
C ILE A 44 -19.35 -12.22 0.39
N ASP A 45 -19.02 -12.00 -0.88
CA ASP A 45 -19.96 -11.56 -1.91
C ASP A 45 -21.02 -12.63 -2.21
N GLU A 46 -20.63 -13.91 -2.28
CA GLU A 46 -21.58 -15.02 -2.48
C GLU A 46 -22.48 -15.23 -1.27
N ALA A 47 -21.94 -15.13 -0.05
CA ALA A 47 -22.72 -15.19 1.18
C ALA A 47 -23.77 -14.07 1.20
N TYR A 48 -23.34 -12.85 0.86
CA TYR A 48 -24.20 -11.68 0.79
C TYR A 48 -25.31 -11.85 -0.24
N MET A 49 -24.96 -12.33 -1.43
CA MET A 49 -25.91 -12.63 -2.51
C MET A 49 -26.91 -13.71 -2.13
N LYS A 50 -26.51 -14.74 -1.38
CA LYS A 50 -27.41 -15.82 -0.93
C LYS A 50 -28.39 -15.36 0.14
N VAL A 51 -27.96 -14.56 1.11
CA VAL A 51 -28.79 -14.15 2.27
C VAL A 51 -29.60 -12.88 2.00
N LEU A 52 -29.00 -11.90 1.33
CA LEU A 52 -29.62 -10.57 1.13
C LEU A 52 -30.16 -10.38 -0.29
N GLY A 53 -29.92 -11.34 -1.18
CA GLY A 53 -30.30 -11.28 -2.59
C GLY A 53 -29.47 -10.28 -3.39
N HIS A 54 -29.88 -10.04 -4.65
CA HIS A 54 -29.33 -8.93 -5.44
C HIS A 54 -29.76 -7.60 -4.81
N CYS A 55 -28.96 -7.06 -3.90
CA CYS A 55 -28.98 -5.65 -3.61
C CYS A 55 -28.43 -4.94 -4.86
N SER A 56 -29.29 -4.60 -5.82
CA SER A 56 -28.93 -3.57 -6.79
C SER A 56 -28.56 -2.34 -5.97
N GLY A 57 -27.32 -1.88 -6.03
CA GLY A 57 -26.78 -0.76 -5.23
C GLY A 57 -27.46 0.59 -5.45
N TYR A 58 -28.68 0.61 -5.99
CA TYR A 58 -29.55 1.76 -6.12
C TYR A 58 -30.98 1.27 -5.87
N ALA A 59 -31.51 1.49 -4.67
CA ALA A 59 -32.95 1.42 -4.47
C ALA A 59 -33.58 2.45 -5.41
N ARG A 60 -34.40 2.00 -6.36
CA ARG A 60 -34.98 2.82 -7.44
C ARG A 60 -35.85 3.99 -6.95
N ASP A 61 -36.17 4.05 -5.66
CA ASP A 61 -37.08 5.02 -5.05
C ASP A 61 -36.44 5.94 -4.00
N LEU A 62 -35.12 5.83 -3.77
CA LEU A 62 -34.39 6.85 -3.01
C LEU A 62 -34.01 7.96 -4.01
N GLY A 63 -34.86 8.97 -4.12
CA GLY A 63 -34.75 10.08 -5.09
C GLY A 63 -33.35 10.65 -5.24
N LYS A 64 -33.08 11.30 -6.39
CA LYS A 64 -31.77 11.82 -6.87
C LYS A 64 -30.70 11.76 -5.78
N GLY A 65 -29.90 10.68 -5.79
CA GLY A 65 -28.89 10.43 -4.78
C GLY A 65 -28.13 11.70 -4.42
N HIS A 66 -27.81 11.86 -3.14
CA HIS A 66 -27.09 13.02 -2.63
C HIS A 66 -25.92 13.30 -3.59
N PRO A 67 -25.83 14.50 -4.21
CA PRO A 67 -24.73 14.78 -5.12
C PRO A 67 -23.46 14.46 -4.34
N VAL A 68 -22.60 13.63 -4.94
CA VAL A 68 -21.30 13.31 -4.35
C VAL A 68 -20.66 14.65 -4.07
N VAL A 69 -20.62 15.02 -2.78
CA VAL A 69 -20.00 16.26 -2.36
C VAL A 69 -18.53 16.00 -2.63
N ASP A 70 -18.02 16.59 -3.72
CA ASP A 70 -16.61 16.55 -4.11
C ASP A 70 -15.80 17.29 -3.04
N LYS A 71 -15.62 16.65 -1.90
CA LYS A 71 -14.75 17.11 -0.83
C LYS A 71 -13.39 16.50 -1.07
N GLY A 72 -12.67 17.07 -2.03
CA GLY A 72 -11.26 16.80 -2.28
C GLY A 72 -10.99 16.44 -3.73
N GLY A 73 -10.68 17.48 -4.53
CA GLY A 73 -10.45 17.40 -5.97
C GLY A 73 -9.63 16.18 -6.37
N LYS A 74 -10.31 15.20 -6.96
CA LYS A 74 -9.67 14.04 -7.58
C LYS A 74 -8.95 14.54 -8.82
N LYS A 75 -7.61 14.59 -8.76
CA LYS A 75 -6.77 14.80 -9.96
C LYS A 75 -7.24 13.86 -11.06
N GLY A 76 -7.50 14.41 -12.25
CA GLY A 76 -7.95 13.62 -13.38
C GLY A 76 -6.90 12.57 -13.78
N LYS A 77 -7.32 11.48 -14.44
CA LYS A 77 -6.38 10.43 -14.90
C LYS A 77 -5.17 11.01 -15.66
N ALA A 78 -5.40 12.01 -16.51
CA ALA A 78 -4.34 12.67 -17.27
C ALA A 78 -3.34 13.43 -16.37
N GLU A 79 -3.81 14.06 -15.28
CA GLU A 79 -2.95 14.77 -14.34
C GLU A 79 -2.08 13.80 -13.52
N LEU A 80 -2.67 12.67 -13.11
CA LEU A 80 -1.94 11.60 -12.44
C LEU A 80 -0.88 10.97 -13.35
N GLU A 81 -1.21 10.79 -14.63
CA GLU A 81 -0.28 10.21 -15.61
C GLU A 81 0.89 11.15 -15.91
N ALA A 82 0.64 12.47 -15.98
CA ALA A 82 1.69 13.49 -16.10
C ALA A 82 2.59 13.53 -14.86
N GLU A 83 2.02 13.46 -13.65
CA GLU A 83 2.77 13.44 -12.40
C GLU A 83 3.65 12.18 -12.29
N ILE A 84 3.14 11.02 -12.69
CA ILE A 84 3.92 9.77 -12.76
C ILE A 84 5.11 9.91 -13.71
N GLN A 85 4.92 10.53 -14.89
CA GLN A 85 6.01 10.74 -15.84
C GLN A 85 7.08 11.69 -15.26
N GLN A 86 6.68 12.78 -14.60
CA GLN A 86 7.61 13.68 -13.94
C GLN A 86 8.40 12.98 -12.83
N LEU A 87 7.73 12.21 -11.97
CA LEU A 87 8.38 11.45 -10.90
C LEU A 87 9.39 10.43 -11.44
N ARG A 88 9.07 9.75 -12.55
CA ARG A 88 10.00 8.83 -13.23
C ARG A 88 11.23 9.57 -13.76
N GLY A 89 11.03 10.73 -14.37
CA GLY A 89 12.14 11.58 -14.85
C GLY A 89 13.06 12.01 -13.72
N ASN A 90 12.48 12.49 -12.60
CA ASN A 90 13.24 12.92 -11.43
C ASN A 90 14.01 11.76 -10.80
N ASN A 91 13.38 10.59 -10.65
CA ASN A 91 14.05 9.41 -10.11
C ASN A 91 15.24 8.98 -10.97
N ASN A 92 15.11 9.01 -12.30
CA ASN A 92 16.22 8.68 -13.19
C ASN A 92 17.38 9.68 -13.06
N ALA A 93 17.09 10.98 -12.96
CA ALA A 93 18.11 12.00 -12.76
C ALA A 93 18.82 11.85 -11.40
N MET A 94 18.07 11.60 -10.33
CA MET A 94 18.63 11.34 -9.00
C MET A 94 19.51 10.09 -8.99
N GLN A 95 19.10 9.03 -9.69
CA GLN A 95 19.90 7.81 -9.77
C GLN A 95 21.23 8.05 -10.49
N ALA A 96 21.21 8.80 -11.60
CA ALA A 96 22.43 9.18 -12.31
C ALA A 96 23.39 10.00 -11.44
N GLU A 97 22.87 10.93 -10.64
CA GLU A 97 23.66 11.72 -9.69
C GLU A 97 24.27 10.85 -8.59
N ILE A 98 23.51 9.91 -8.03
CA ILE A 98 24.00 8.95 -7.04
C ILE A 98 25.15 8.12 -7.62
N ASP A 99 25.01 7.64 -8.85
CA ASP A 99 26.03 6.82 -9.49
C ASP A 99 27.29 7.63 -9.80
N PHE A 100 27.13 8.89 -10.22
CA PHE A 100 28.24 9.83 -10.40
C PHE A 100 29.00 10.08 -9.09
N LEU A 101 28.30 10.43 -8.01
CA LEU A 101 28.91 10.71 -6.71
C LEU A 101 29.61 9.48 -6.12
N LYS A 102 29.04 8.28 -6.30
CA LYS A 102 29.71 7.03 -5.92
C LYS A 102 31.02 6.84 -6.69
N ALA A 103 31.01 7.04 -8.00
CA ALA A 103 32.20 6.91 -8.83
C ALA A 103 33.28 7.95 -8.45
N GLU A 104 32.87 9.20 -8.19
CA GLU A 104 33.77 10.26 -7.73
C GLU A 104 34.37 9.92 -6.36
N SER A 105 33.56 9.45 -5.42
CA SER A 105 34.03 9.05 -4.08
C SER A 105 35.06 7.92 -4.17
N GLN A 106 34.80 6.89 -4.98
CA GLN A 106 35.73 5.77 -5.18
C GLN A 106 37.07 6.23 -5.79
N ARG A 107 37.04 7.20 -6.72
CA ARG A 107 38.27 7.79 -7.28
C ARG A 107 39.07 8.51 -6.22
N LYS A 108 38.42 9.38 -5.42
CA LYS A 108 39.09 10.11 -4.33
C LYS A 108 39.66 9.18 -3.27
N GLU A 109 38.94 8.11 -2.92
CA GLU A 109 39.43 7.10 -1.99
C GLU A 109 40.67 6.39 -2.53
N LYS A 110 40.66 6.00 -3.81
CA LYS A 110 41.83 5.40 -4.46
C LYS A 110 43.04 6.34 -4.48
N GLU A 111 42.83 7.60 -4.85
CA GLU A 111 43.88 8.62 -4.86
C GLU A 111 44.46 8.87 -3.45
N ALA A 112 43.60 8.89 -2.43
CA ALA A 112 44.02 9.04 -1.04
C ALA A 112 44.90 7.85 -0.59
N LYS A 113 44.48 6.62 -0.93
CA LYS A 113 45.23 5.41 -0.60
C LYS A 113 46.58 5.35 -1.30
N GLU A 114 46.64 5.68 -2.60
CA GLU A 114 47.90 5.75 -3.35
C GLU A 114 48.85 6.82 -2.77
N ARG A 115 48.30 7.94 -2.31
CA ARG A 115 49.07 9.00 -1.65
C ARG A 115 49.62 8.55 -0.30
N GLU A 116 48.82 7.83 0.49
CA GLU A 116 49.23 7.27 1.78
C GLU A 116 50.36 6.25 1.60
N GLU A 117 50.20 5.26 0.72
CA GLU A 117 51.24 4.27 0.40
C GLU A 117 52.54 4.93 -0.09
N ARG A 118 52.44 6.02 -0.85
CA ARG A 118 53.61 6.79 -1.29
C ARG A 118 54.31 7.50 -0.14
N LEU A 119 53.56 8.01 0.83
CA LEU A 119 54.13 8.66 2.02
C LEU A 119 54.77 7.62 2.94
N GLU A 120 54.13 6.48 3.16
CA GLU A 120 54.68 5.36 3.93
C GLU A 120 56.03 4.90 3.36
N LYS A 121 56.11 4.67 2.03
CA LYS A 121 57.39 4.34 1.37
C LYS A 121 58.46 5.40 1.56
N LYS A 122 58.09 6.69 1.51
CA LYS A 122 59.05 7.77 1.77
C LYS A 122 59.55 7.77 3.21
N VAL A 123 58.65 7.54 4.17
CA VAL A 123 59.01 7.44 5.59
C VAL A 123 59.93 6.25 5.82
N GLU A 124 59.64 5.09 5.23
CA GLU A 124 60.48 3.89 5.31
C GLU A 124 61.91 4.13 4.79
N VAL A 125 62.04 4.79 3.63
CA VAL A 125 63.35 5.17 3.07
C VAL A 125 64.10 6.12 4.01
N ILE A 126 63.42 7.11 4.61
CA ILE A 126 64.03 8.04 5.57
C ILE A 126 64.50 7.29 6.82
N MET A 127 63.66 6.44 7.41
CA MET A 127 64.01 5.64 8.61
C MET A 127 65.24 4.77 8.34
N THR A 128 65.25 4.05 7.21
CA THR A 128 66.38 3.23 6.78
C THR A 128 67.66 4.04 6.62
N SER A 129 67.57 5.25 6.04
CA SER A 129 68.72 6.14 5.85
C SER A 129 69.27 6.73 7.15
N LEU A 130 68.42 6.86 8.17
CA LEU A 130 68.79 7.35 9.50
C LEU A 130 69.24 6.22 10.44
N GLY A 131 69.13 4.95 10.03
CA GLY A 131 69.45 3.79 10.86
C GLY A 131 68.49 3.57 12.03
N LEU A 132 67.25 4.06 11.89
CA LEU A 132 66.15 3.90 12.84
C LEU A 132 65.23 2.74 12.45
#